data_AF-A0A971MFY3-F1
#
_entry.id   AF-A0A971MFY3-F1
#
_cell.length_a   1.000
_cell.length_b   1.000
_cell.length_c   1.000
_cell.angle_alpha   90.00
_cell.angle_beta   90.00
_cell.angle_gamma   90.00
#
_symmetry.space_group_name_H-M   'P 1'
#
loop_
_entity.id
_entity.type
_entity.pdbx_description
1 polymer ?
#
loop_
_entity_poly.entity_id
_entity_poly.type
_entity_poly.pdbx_seq_one_letter_code
_entity_poly.pdbx_strand_id
1 'polypeptide(L)' 'MQSSKRKLMSKNGEVVMLLAREFISYDVGDRIRTIRDYAEIFNTGRGTVQSAIKLLESEGAIRLESR' A
#
# COMPACT_ATOMS: atom_id res chain seq x y z
N MET A 1 -11.81 -18.47 4.61
CA MET A 1 -11.19 -17.43 3.77
C MET A 1 -12.06 -16.17 3.83
N GLN A 2 -11.58 -15.07 4.43
CA GLN A 2 -12.36 -13.82 4.41
C GLN A 2 -12.42 -13.27 2.98
N SER A 3 -13.60 -12.84 2.52
CA SER A 3 -13.75 -12.21 1.20
C SER A 3 -12.92 -10.93 1.12
N SER A 4 -12.11 -10.76 0.06
CA SER A 4 -11.29 -9.56 -0.19
C SER A 4 -12.11 -8.26 -0.12
N LYS A 5 -13.41 -8.34 -0.42
CA LYS A 5 -14.37 -7.24 -0.28
C LYS A 5 -14.40 -6.63 1.13
N ARG A 6 -14.32 -7.45 2.19
CA ARG A 6 -14.30 -6.95 3.58
C ARG A 6 -12.98 -6.26 3.94
N LYS A 7 -11.85 -6.74 3.43
CA LYS A 7 -10.54 -6.10 3.66
C LYS A 7 -10.49 -4.70 3.03
N LEU A 8 -11.04 -4.56 1.82
CA LEU A 8 -11.00 -3.33 1.03
C LEU A 8 -12.05 -2.28 1.45
N MET A 9 -13.19 -2.68 2.02
CA MET A 9 -14.25 -1.78 2.51
C MET A 9 -13.95 -1.23 3.92
N SER A 10 -12.68 -0.94 4.19
CA SER A 10 -12.21 -0.38 5.46
C SER A 10 -11.31 0.83 5.18
N LYS A 11 -11.05 1.66 6.20
CA LYS A 11 -10.13 2.80 6.05
C LYS A 11 -8.71 2.37 5.65
N ASN A 12 -8.29 1.17 6.05
CA ASN A 12 -7.04 0.57 5.56
C ASN A 12 -7.16 0.12 4.10
N GLY A 13 -8.30 -0.44 3.73
CA GLY A 13 -8.60 -0.85 2.36
C GLY A 13 -8.57 0.30 1.35
N GLU A 14 -9.03 1.49 1.74
CA GLU A 14 -8.89 2.71 0.94
C GLU A 14 -7.41 3.04 0.65
N VAL A 15 -6.55 3.01 1.67
CA VAL A 15 -5.11 3.26 1.51
C VAL A 15 -4.43 2.19 0.64
N VAL A 16 -4.85 0.93 0.75
CA VAL A 16 -4.40 -0.16 -0.14
C VAL A 16 -4.72 0.17 -1.60
N MET A 17 -5.93 0.64 -1.89
CA MET A 17 -6.34 1.00 -3.25
C MET A 17 -5.58 2.22 -3.79
N LEU A 18 -5.30 3.22 -2.94
CA LEU A 18 -4.49 4.39 -3.31
C LEU A 18 -3.05 3.99 -3.64
N LEU A 19 -2.42 3.16 -2.80
CA LEU A 19 -1.08 2.64 -3.05
C LEU A 19 -1.02 1.76 -4.31
N ALA A 20 -2.01 0.88 -4.51
CA ALA A 20 -2.08 0.05 -5.71
C ALA A 20 -2.17 0.90 -6.98
N ARG A 21 -2.99 1.97 -6.96
CA ARG A 21 -3.09 2.90 -8.08
C ARG A 21 -1.78 3.63 -8.35
N GLU A 22 -1.12 4.09 -7.29
CA GLU A 22 0.19 4.75 -7.38
C GLU A 22 1.22 3.79 -8.01
N PHE A 23 1.33 2.56 -7.50
CA PHE A 23 2.33 1.58 -7.95
C PHE A 23 2.16 1.05 -9.37
N ILE A 24 0.95 1.14 -9.95
CA ILE A 24 0.74 0.83 -11.38
C ILE A 24 1.57 1.75 -12.29
N SER A 25 1.96 2.94 -11.81
CA SER A 25 2.77 3.90 -12.58
C SER A 25 4.29 3.72 -12.45
N TYR A 26 4.75 2.76 -11.64
CA TYR A 26 6.18 2.50 -11.41
C TYR A 26 6.65 1.32 -12.24
N ASP A 27 7.90 1.37 -12.69
CA ASP A 27 8.58 0.22 -13.26
C ASP A 27 9.32 -0.57 -12.16
N VAL A 28 9.61 -1.84 -12.45
CA VAL A 28 10.38 -2.69 -11.53
C VAL A 28 11.78 -2.10 -11.35
N GLY A 29 12.15 -1.85 -10.08
CA GLY A 29 13.43 -1.25 -9.71
C GLY A 29 13.34 0.23 -9.37
N ASP A 30 12.20 0.88 -9.64
CA ASP A 30 11.98 2.26 -9.24
C ASP A 30 11.94 2.41 -7.72
N ARG A 31 12.44 3.56 -7.25
CA ARG A 31 12.36 3.94 -5.85
C ARG A 31 10.97 4.49 -5.56
N ILE A 32 10.23 3.83 -4.67
CA ILE A 32 8.98 4.37 -4.13
C ILE A 32 9.23 5.50 -3.13
N ARG A 33 8.22 6.34 -2.92
CA ARG A 33 8.22 7.32 -1.82
C ARG A 33 8.28 6.62 -0.46
N THR A 34 8.65 7.36 0.58
CA THR A 34 8.73 6.79 1.92
C THR A 34 7.34 6.58 2.52
N ILE A 35 7.27 5.74 3.55
CA ILE A 35 6.05 5.56 4.36
C ILE A 35 5.55 6.91 4.93
N ARG A 36 6.47 7.81 5.28
CA ARG A 36 6.11 9.15 5.78
C ARG A 36 5.42 9.96 4.70
N ASP A 37 5.98 9.97 3.49
CA ASP A 37 5.42 10.75 2.37
C ASP A 37 4.01 10.27 2.04
N TYR A 38 3.79 8.95 1.96
CA TYR A 38 2.45 8.40 1.74
C TYR A 38 1.48 8.70 2.87
N ALA A 39 1.94 8.69 4.13
CA ALA A 39 1.09 9.05 5.27
C ALA A 39 0.63 10.51 5.18
N GLU A 40 1.52 11.41 4.75
CA GLU A 40 1.21 12.83 4.53
C GLU A 40 0.27 13.01 3.32
N ILE A 41 0.57 12.40 2.17
CA ILE A 41 -0.23 12.51 0.93
C ILE A 41 -1.65 11.94 1.10
N PHE A 42 -1.78 10.79 1.76
CA PHE A 42 -3.06 10.13 1.96
C PHE A 42 -3.78 10.57 3.25
N ASN A 43 -3.23 11.57 3.95
CA ASN A 43 -3.77 12.09 5.21
C ASN A 43 -4.15 10.96 6.21
N THR A 44 -3.19 10.08 6.47
CA THR A 44 -3.39 8.86 7.28
C THR A 44 -2.20 8.58 8.20
N GLY A 45 -2.32 7.57 9.07
CA GLY A 45 -1.23 7.16 9.96
C GLY A 45 -0.16 6.33 9.25
N ARG A 46 1.11 6.46 9.65
CA ARG A 46 2.23 5.63 9.15
C ARG A 46 1.96 4.13 9.29
N GLY A 47 1.35 3.72 10.40
CA GLY A 47 0.96 2.32 10.63
C GLY A 47 -0.06 1.81 9.61
N THR A 48 -0.99 2.66 9.16
CA THR A 48 -1.97 2.31 8.12
C THR A 48 -1.30 2.12 6.77
N VAL A 49 -0.37 3.01 6.38
CA VAL A 49 0.44 2.84 5.16
C VAL A 49 1.25 1.54 5.23
N GLN A 50 1.91 1.26 6.36
CA GLN A 50 2.66 0.03 6.55
C GLN A 50 1.77 -1.22 6.44
N SER A 51 0.61 -1.23 7.09
CA SER A 51 -0.35 -2.33 6.98
C SER A 51 -0.87 -2.52 5.56
N ALA A 52 -1.08 -1.43 4.82
CA ALA A 52 -1.51 -1.48 3.43
C ALA A 52 -0.44 -2.04 2.49
N ILE A 53 0.82 -1.59 2.62
CA ILE A 53 1.97 -2.14 1.89
C ILE A 53 2.13 -3.63 2.18
N LYS A 54 2.10 -4.03 3.46
CA LYS A 54 2.18 -5.45 3.86
C LYS A 54 1.07 -6.29 3.24
N LEU A 55 -0.14 -5.74 3.10
CA LEU A 55 -1.22 -6.46 2.44
C LEU A 55 -0.89 -6.69 0.96
N LEU A 56 -0.45 -5.65 0.23
CA LEU A 56 -0.05 -5.78 -1.17
C LEU A 56 1.09 -6.79 -1.36
N GLU A 57 2.10 -6.77 -0.49
CA GLU A 57 3.19 -7.76 -0.50
C GLU A 57 2.67 -9.18 -0.21
N SER A 58 1.79 -9.34 0.78
CA SER A 58 1.24 -10.66 1.16
C SER A 58 0.36 -11.30 0.08
N GLU A 59 -0.29 -10.48 -0.74
CA GLU A 59 -1.09 -10.93 -1.88
C GLU A 59 -0.23 -11.05 -3.16
N GLY A 60 1.09 -10.81 -3.06
CA GLY A 60 2.04 -10.95 -4.17
C GLY A 60 1.96 -9.83 -5.22
N ALA A 61 1.29 -8.73 -4.92
CA ALA A 61 1.08 -7.63 -5.87
C ALA A 61 2.33 -6.76 -6.07
N ILE A 62 3.18 -6.66 -5.03
CA ILE A 62 4.44 -5.92 -5.07
C ILE A 62 5.51 -6.68 -4.28
N ARG A 63 6.78 -6.32 -4.50
CA ARG A 63 7.91 -6.71 -3.67
C ARG A 63 8.79 -5.50 -3.45
N LEU A 64 9.08 -5.17 -2.18
CA LEU A 64 9.97 -4.06 -1.85
C LEU A 64 11.32 -4.59 -1.36
N GLU A 65 12.37 -3.85 -1.67
CA GLU A 65 13.72 -4.10 -1.18
C GLU A 65 14.12 -2.96 -0.25
N SER A 66 14.53 -3.29 0.97
CA SER A 66 15.11 -2.32 1.89
C SER A 66 16.48 -1.89 1.36
N ARG A 67 16.71 -0.59 1.30
CA ARG A 67 18.01 0.03 0.98
C ARG A 67 18.47 0.93 2.11
#